data_AF-A0A939F2D5-F1
#
_entry.id   AF-A0A939F2D5-F1
#
_cell.length_a   1.000
_cell.length_b   1.000
_cell.length_c   1.000
_cell.angle_alpha   90.00
_cell.angle_beta   90.00
_cell.angle_gamma   90.00
#
_symmetry.space_group_name_H-M   'P 1'
#
loop_
_entity.id
_entity.type
_entity.pdbx_description
1 polymer ?
#
loop_
_entity_poly.entity_id
_entity_poly.type
_entity_poly.pdbx_seq_one_letter_code
_entity_poly.pdbx_strand_id
1 'polypeptide(L)'
;MAHRAEQTAGSPGGTATTLPQPPPRQPRAAAATPRRGQVLTTRVGLQMPAKMAYDEWERAGRQLSDVLDSSSWWLGDWLVYGKDHYTDRYQRGIRAAGLSYQTLRNYAWVSRRFDHTRRRAALSFQHHAELASLPVAEQDLWLDRAEQQQWTTKQLRGAIRAARESELQPGTPAEPSRRLEVPGSRLEWWHKAAEQLGVDFEQWVTAALDSAAATALEELEELKELKELKDLDELEERAEGNRPVAIGA
;
A
#
# COMPACT_ATOMS: atom_id res chain seq x y z
N MET A 1 17.28 106.62 -11.31
CA MET A 1 17.94 106.71 -10.00
C MET A 1 18.30 105.30 -9.57
N ALA A 2 19.60 105.00 -9.55
CA ALA A 2 20.19 103.71 -9.24
C ALA A 2 20.50 103.58 -7.74
N HIS A 3 20.51 102.35 -7.21
CA HIS A 3 21.56 101.68 -6.42
C HIS A 3 20.97 100.43 -5.73
N ARG A 4 21.39 99.21 -6.10
CA ARG A 4 22.49 98.39 -5.53
C ARG A 4 22.06 97.74 -4.19
N ALA A 5 21.58 96.49 -4.21
CA ALA A 5 22.30 95.19 -4.19
C ALA A 5 22.80 94.76 -2.80
N GLU A 6 22.33 93.61 -2.33
CA GLU A 6 23.18 92.57 -1.74
C GLU A 6 22.46 91.21 -1.72
N GLN A 7 23.25 90.17 -1.99
CA GLN A 7 22.90 88.76 -2.08
C GLN A 7 23.33 88.07 -0.78
N THR A 8 22.58 87.07 -0.30
CA THR A 8 23.17 85.88 0.35
C THR A 8 22.33 84.64 0.06
N ALA A 9 23.04 83.54 -0.19
CA ALA A 9 22.57 82.26 -0.67
C ALA A 9 22.11 81.32 0.47
N GLY A 10 21.20 80.40 0.15
CA GLY A 10 20.81 79.27 1.01
C GLY A 10 20.06 78.20 0.21
N SER A 11 20.73 77.06 0.02
CA SER A 11 20.37 75.91 -0.83
C SER A 11 19.14 75.09 -0.35
N PRO A 12 18.67 74.10 -1.14
CA PRO A 12 17.26 73.67 -1.21
C PRO A 12 16.89 72.57 -0.21
N GLY A 13 15.68 72.66 0.37
CA GLY A 13 15.07 71.59 1.15
C GLY A 13 14.22 70.68 0.27
N GLY A 14 14.72 69.47 0.00
CA GLY A 14 14.00 68.42 -0.73
C GLY A 14 12.72 67.98 0.00
N THR A 15 11.66 67.82 -0.77
CA THR A 15 10.43 67.13 -0.35
C THR A 15 10.72 65.64 -0.22
N ALA A 16 10.88 65.16 1.01
CA ALA A 16 11.02 63.74 1.32
C ALA A 16 9.69 63.02 1.09
N THR A 17 9.66 62.18 0.05
CA THR A 17 8.71 61.08 -0.14
C THR A 17 8.67 60.22 1.12
N THR A 18 7.57 60.26 1.85
CA THR A 18 7.31 59.38 2.99
C THR A 18 7.00 57.98 2.48
N LEU A 19 7.91 57.03 2.69
CA LEU A 19 7.67 55.59 2.51
C LEU A 19 6.60 55.11 3.51
N PRO A 20 5.66 54.23 3.12
CA PRO A 20 4.68 53.68 4.03
C PRO A 20 5.35 52.76 5.06
N GLN A 21 5.09 53.02 6.34
CA GLN A 21 5.52 52.19 7.46
C GLN A 21 4.94 50.76 7.34
N PRO A 22 5.72 49.70 7.61
CA PRO A 22 5.18 48.36 7.71
C PRO A 22 4.22 48.25 8.91
N PRO A 23 3.17 47.42 8.84
CA PRO A 23 2.21 47.28 9.92
C PRO A 23 2.89 46.77 11.21
N PRO A 24 2.37 47.14 12.39
CA PRO A 24 2.94 46.73 13.66
C PRO A 24 2.97 45.20 13.74
N ARG A 25 4.16 44.64 14.00
CA ARG A 25 4.35 43.21 14.25
C ARG A 25 3.45 42.80 15.40
N GLN A 26 2.46 41.95 15.12
CA GLN A 26 1.66 41.31 16.16
C GLN A 26 2.62 40.62 17.14
N PRO A 27 2.42 40.76 18.46
CA PRO A 27 3.23 40.05 19.43
C PRO A 27 3.11 38.55 19.17
N ARG A 28 4.26 37.90 18.98
CA ARG A 28 4.40 36.43 18.96
C ARG A 28 3.53 35.89 20.08
N ALA A 29 2.56 35.02 19.75
CA ALA A 29 1.71 34.37 20.73
C ALA A 29 2.58 33.95 21.92
N ALA A 30 2.33 34.57 23.07
CA ALA A 30 3.02 34.24 24.30
C ALA A 30 2.91 32.72 24.46
N ALA A 31 4.05 32.05 24.59
CA ALA A 31 4.09 30.63 24.85
C ALA A 31 3.11 30.36 26.00
N ALA A 32 2.04 29.60 25.70
CA ALA A 32 0.99 29.30 26.67
C ALA A 32 1.70 28.71 27.89
N THR A 33 1.77 29.49 28.96
CA THR A 33 2.34 28.99 30.22
C THR A 33 1.42 27.84 30.63
N PRO A 34 1.94 26.61 30.80
CA PRO A 34 1.10 25.48 31.16
C PRO A 34 0.32 25.85 32.42
N ARG A 35 -1.00 25.86 32.30
CA ARG A 35 -1.87 25.89 33.48
C ARG A 35 -1.44 24.68 34.32
N ARG A 36 -1.09 24.92 35.58
CA ARG A 36 -0.58 23.89 36.51
C ARG A 36 -1.45 22.63 36.38
N GLY A 37 -0.89 21.54 35.84
CA GLY A 37 -1.54 20.25 35.69
C GLY A 37 -1.85 19.79 34.25
N GLN A 38 -1.64 20.60 33.21
CA GLN A 38 -1.96 20.18 31.83
C GLN A 38 -0.75 19.69 31.04
N VAL A 39 -0.92 18.55 30.35
CA VAL A 39 -0.04 18.09 29.28
C VAL A 39 -0.22 18.99 28.08
N LEU A 40 0.87 19.56 27.55
CA LEU A 40 0.82 20.39 26.35
C LEU A 40 1.50 19.68 25.19
N THR A 41 0.74 19.44 24.11
CA THR A 41 1.26 18.97 22.84
C THR A 41 1.75 20.15 22.00
N THR A 42 3.02 20.13 21.61
CA THR A 42 3.60 21.08 20.65
C THR A 42 3.91 20.36 19.34
N ARG A 43 4.25 21.11 18.27
CA ARG A 43 4.67 20.51 16.99
C ARG A 43 5.86 19.55 17.13
N VAL A 44 6.74 19.77 18.10
CA VAL A 44 8.03 19.06 18.21
C VAL A 44 8.17 18.23 19.48
N GLY A 45 7.11 18.11 20.29
CA GLY A 45 7.18 17.32 21.51
C GLY A 45 6.04 17.56 22.49
N LEU A 46 6.07 16.76 23.55
CA LEU A 46 5.12 16.79 24.65
C LEU A 46 5.76 17.45 25.86
N GLN A 47 5.13 18.51 26.39
CA GLN A 47 5.57 19.14 27.64
C GLN A 47 4.72 18.61 28.79
N MET A 48 5.40 17.94 29.73
CA MET A 48 4.78 17.39 30.94
C MET A 48 5.00 18.33 32.13
N PRO A 49 4.02 18.50 33.03
CA PRO A 49 4.22 19.19 34.30
C PRO A 49 5.31 18.53 35.15
N ALA A 50 6.07 19.33 35.91
CA ALA A 50 7.18 18.84 36.74
C ALA A 50 6.76 17.84 37.84
N LYS A 51 5.50 17.88 38.27
CA LYS A 51 4.88 16.92 39.18
C LYS A 51 3.54 16.51 38.57
N MET A 52 3.46 15.29 38.09
CA MET A 52 2.29 14.69 37.46
C MET A 52 1.96 13.39 38.17
N ALA A 53 0.68 13.15 38.46
CA ALA A 53 0.26 11.87 39.02
C ALA A 53 0.34 10.77 37.96
N TYR A 54 0.57 9.52 38.39
CA TYR A 54 0.66 8.37 37.47
C TYR A 54 -0.60 8.22 36.60
N ASP A 55 -1.79 8.32 37.20
CA ASP A 55 -3.06 8.19 36.48
C ASP A 55 -3.26 9.29 35.41
N GLU A 56 -2.71 10.49 35.65
CA GLU A 56 -2.73 11.58 34.68
C GLU A 56 -1.75 11.30 33.52
N TRP A 57 -0.56 10.80 33.85
CA TRP A 57 0.44 10.38 32.86
C TRP A 57 -0.10 9.25 31.98
N GLU A 58 -0.71 8.24 32.58
CA GLU A 58 -1.30 7.10 31.89
C GLU A 58 -2.46 7.53 30.97
N ARG A 59 -3.36 8.38 31.47
CA ARG A 59 -4.46 8.93 30.67
C ARG A 59 -3.95 9.74 29.47
N ALA A 60 -2.91 10.56 29.67
CA ALA A 60 -2.30 11.31 28.59
C ALA A 60 -1.67 10.39 27.54
N GLY A 61 -1.01 9.31 27.97
CA GLY A 61 -0.49 8.28 27.07
C GLY A 61 -1.58 7.63 26.23
N ARG A 62 -2.71 7.26 26.85
CA ARG A 62 -3.88 6.71 26.14
C ARG A 62 -4.44 7.69 25.10
N GLN A 63 -4.67 8.94 25.50
CA GLN A 63 -5.16 9.99 24.58
C GLN A 63 -4.22 10.22 23.39
N LEU A 64 -2.91 10.20 23.61
CA LEU A 64 -1.94 10.32 22.51
C LEU A 64 -2.01 9.13 21.56
N SER A 65 -2.14 7.92 22.10
CA SER A 65 -2.34 6.71 21.29
C SER A 65 -3.62 6.78 20.46
N ASP A 66 -4.73 7.23 21.06
CA ASP A 66 -6.03 7.36 20.38
C ASP A 66 -5.97 8.39 19.24
N VAL A 67 -5.29 9.52 19.47
CA VAL A 67 -5.08 10.55 18.43
C VAL A 67 -4.22 9.99 17.29
N LEU A 68 -3.14 9.28 17.62
CA LEU A 68 -2.27 8.67 16.61
C LEU A 68 -3.04 7.66 15.76
N ASP A 69 -3.82 6.78 16.39
CA ASP A 69 -4.62 5.79 15.67
C ASP A 69 -5.72 6.44 14.82
N SER A 70 -6.45 7.40 15.39
CA SER A 70 -7.51 8.15 14.70
C SER A 70 -6.98 8.97 13.52
N SER A 71 -5.74 9.47 13.59
CA SER A 71 -5.15 10.27 12.52
C SER A 71 -5.05 9.52 11.19
N SER A 72 -4.85 8.20 11.24
CA SER A 72 -4.83 7.34 10.06
C SER A 72 -6.19 7.34 9.36
N TRP A 73 -7.29 7.25 10.13
CA TRP A 73 -8.65 7.36 9.60
C TRP A 73 -8.90 8.75 9.00
N TRP A 74 -8.58 9.82 9.72
CA TRP A 74 -8.84 11.19 9.25
C TRP A 74 -8.10 11.48 7.94
N LEU A 75 -6.85 11.06 7.82
CA LEU A 75 -6.06 11.20 6.60
C LEU A 75 -6.61 10.36 5.45
N GLY A 76 -7.06 9.15 5.75
CA GLY A 76 -7.73 8.29 4.78
C GLY A 76 -9.01 8.93 4.25
N ASP A 77 -9.92 9.33 5.13
CA ASP A 77 -11.19 9.98 4.78
C ASP A 77 -10.99 11.28 4.00
N TRP A 78 -10.02 12.10 4.42
CA TRP A 78 -9.63 13.32 3.71
C TRP A 78 -9.19 13.04 2.26
N LEU A 79 -8.43 11.97 2.02
CA LEU A 79 -8.04 11.57 0.68
C LEU A 79 -9.20 11.00 -0.14
N VAL A 80 -10.06 10.19 0.48
CA VAL A 80 -11.26 9.66 -0.19
C VAL A 80 -12.11 10.81 -0.69
N TYR A 81 -12.44 11.76 0.20
CA TYR A 81 -13.18 12.96 -0.14
C TYR A 81 -12.47 13.78 -1.22
N GLY A 82 -11.17 14.02 -1.06
CA GLY A 82 -10.39 14.85 -1.99
C GLY A 82 -10.34 14.28 -3.41
N LYS A 83 -10.25 12.96 -3.57
CA LYS A 83 -10.26 12.31 -4.88
C LYS A 83 -11.58 12.52 -5.61
N ASP A 84 -12.69 12.49 -4.88
CA ASP A 84 -14.03 12.58 -5.48
C ASP A 84 -14.43 14.02 -5.80
N HIS A 85 -13.83 15.02 -5.11
CA HIS A 85 -14.22 16.44 -5.23
C HIS A 85 -13.21 17.33 -5.95
N TYR A 86 -11.94 16.92 -6.07
CA TYR A 86 -10.88 17.82 -6.53
C TYR A 86 -9.95 17.17 -7.57
N THR A 87 -10.39 16.97 -8.82
CA THR A 87 -9.58 16.38 -9.91
C THR A 87 -8.16 16.96 -10.02
N ASP A 88 -8.00 18.17 -10.57
CA ASP A 88 -6.67 18.73 -10.90
C ASP A 88 -5.90 19.21 -9.65
N ARG A 89 -6.62 19.41 -8.54
CA ARG A 89 -6.07 19.94 -7.29
C ARG A 89 -5.68 18.86 -6.28
N TYR A 90 -6.13 17.62 -6.47
CA TYR A 90 -5.86 16.48 -5.57
C TYR A 90 -4.37 16.25 -5.36
N GLN A 91 -3.60 16.17 -6.46
CA GLN A 91 -2.15 15.95 -6.40
C GLN A 91 -1.41 17.10 -5.71
N ARG A 92 -1.90 18.33 -5.87
CA ARG A 92 -1.36 19.51 -5.17
C ARG A 92 -1.68 19.45 -3.67
N GLY A 93 -2.88 19.03 -3.29
CA GLY A 93 -3.28 18.83 -1.89
C GLY A 93 -2.44 17.77 -1.19
N ILE A 94 -2.21 16.62 -1.84
CA ILE A 94 -1.33 15.56 -1.32
C ILE A 94 0.09 16.08 -1.07
N ARG A 95 0.68 16.77 -2.04
CA ARG A 95 2.03 17.34 -1.88
C ARG A 95 2.13 18.33 -0.72
N ALA A 96 1.07 19.12 -0.50
CA ALA A 96 1.03 20.08 0.60
C ALA A 96 0.91 19.40 1.98
N ALA A 97 0.31 18.21 2.07
CA ALA A 97 0.18 17.45 3.31
C ALA A 97 1.54 16.91 3.83
N GLY A 98 2.54 16.78 2.96
CA GLY A 98 3.91 16.43 3.36
C GLY A 98 4.12 14.99 3.85
N LEU A 99 3.14 14.10 3.63
CA LEU A 99 3.23 12.68 3.94
C LEU A 99 3.55 11.85 2.68
N SER A 100 4.11 10.65 2.87
CA SER A 100 4.42 9.75 1.75
C SER A 100 3.14 9.38 1.00
N TYR A 101 3.20 9.40 -0.34
CA TYR A 101 2.05 9.02 -1.17
C TYR A 101 1.59 7.58 -0.91
N GLN A 102 2.54 6.66 -0.68
CA GLN A 102 2.23 5.25 -0.42
C GLN A 102 1.44 5.06 0.88
N THR A 103 1.83 5.75 1.95
CA THR A 103 1.12 5.72 3.24
C THR A 103 -0.29 6.27 3.09
N LEU A 104 -0.42 7.43 2.43
CA LEU A 104 -1.70 8.07 2.16
C LEU A 104 -2.63 7.16 1.33
N ARG A 105 -2.10 6.52 0.28
CA ARG A 105 -2.87 5.56 -0.53
C ARG A 105 -3.36 4.38 0.29
N ASN A 106 -2.53 3.84 1.20
CA ASN A 106 -2.94 2.76 2.10
C ASN A 106 -4.09 3.20 3.02
N TYR A 107 -3.98 4.39 3.63
CA TYR A 107 -5.02 4.92 4.51
C TYR A 107 -6.36 5.13 3.80
N ALA A 108 -6.30 5.69 2.59
CA ALA A 108 -7.49 5.86 1.76
C ALA A 108 -8.12 4.52 1.37
N TRP A 109 -7.29 3.50 1.08
CA TRP A 109 -7.80 2.17 0.72
C TRP A 109 -8.53 1.50 1.88
N VAL A 110 -7.97 1.50 3.09
CA VAL A 110 -8.64 0.97 4.29
C VAL A 110 -9.91 1.77 4.60
N SER A 111 -9.86 3.09 4.52
CA SER A 111 -11.02 3.97 4.78
C SER A 111 -12.18 3.73 3.81
N ARG A 112 -11.91 3.32 2.57
CA ARG A 112 -12.94 2.91 1.60
C ARG A 112 -13.52 1.53 1.89
N ARG A 113 -12.74 0.62 2.49
CA ARG A 113 -13.18 -0.74 2.83
C ARG A 113 -14.07 -0.76 4.07
N PHE A 114 -13.88 0.19 4.98
CA PHE A 114 -14.65 0.33 6.21
C PHE A 114 -15.32 1.70 6.26
N ASP A 115 -16.61 1.74 5.92
CA ASP A 115 -17.44 2.90 6.18
C ASP A 115 -17.48 3.24 7.69
N HIS A 116 -17.93 4.44 8.04
CA HIS A 116 -17.94 4.91 9.42
C HIS A 116 -18.73 4.00 10.38
N THR A 117 -19.76 3.29 9.89
CA THR A 117 -20.60 2.42 10.72
C THR A 117 -19.96 1.06 11.00
N ARG A 118 -19.04 0.62 10.13
CA ARG A 118 -18.30 -0.64 10.28
C ARG A 118 -16.99 -0.51 11.05
N ARG A 119 -16.56 0.71 11.39
CA ARG A 119 -15.34 0.94 12.19
C ARG A 119 -15.61 0.65 13.66
N ARG A 120 -14.86 -0.29 14.24
CA ARG A 120 -14.97 -0.66 15.66
C ARG A 120 -14.07 0.24 16.49
N ALA A 121 -14.64 1.09 17.34
CA ALA A 121 -13.86 2.03 18.16
C ALA A 121 -12.93 1.33 19.18
N ALA A 122 -13.23 0.08 19.55
CA ALA A 122 -12.36 -0.74 20.39
C ALA A 122 -11.14 -1.31 19.66
N LEU A 123 -11.10 -1.24 18.32
CA LEU A 123 -10.04 -1.80 17.50
C LEU A 123 -9.28 -0.70 16.75
N SER A 124 -7.96 -0.83 16.75
CA SER A 124 -7.09 0.14 16.08
C SER A 124 -7.27 0.13 14.55
N PHE A 125 -6.85 1.22 13.88
CA PHE A 125 -6.75 1.29 12.42
C PHE A 125 -6.00 0.09 11.84
N GLN A 126 -4.94 -0.37 12.52
CA GLN A 126 -4.14 -1.49 12.03
C GLN A 126 -4.93 -2.80 11.99
N HIS A 127 -5.84 -3.07 12.95
CA HIS A 127 -6.70 -4.26 12.88
C HIS A 127 -7.52 -4.27 11.58
N HIS A 128 -8.10 -3.12 11.24
CA HIS A 128 -8.86 -2.95 10.01
C HIS A 128 -7.95 -3.10 8.78
N ALA A 129 -6.72 -2.58 8.83
CA ALA A 129 -5.77 -2.70 7.74
C ALA A 129 -5.39 -4.16 7.42
N GLU A 130 -5.24 -5.03 8.44
CA GLU A 130 -4.98 -6.48 8.22
C GLU A 130 -6.13 -7.18 7.49
N LEU A 131 -7.37 -6.71 7.73
CA LEU A 131 -8.59 -7.34 7.22
C LEU A 131 -9.06 -6.74 5.90
N ALA A 132 -8.57 -5.56 5.53
CA ALA A 132 -9.09 -4.77 4.40
C ALA A 132 -9.09 -5.51 3.05
N SER A 133 -8.21 -6.50 2.87
CA SER A 133 -8.14 -7.33 1.65
C SER A 133 -9.15 -8.48 1.63
N LEU A 134 -9.69 -8.88 2.78
CA LEU A 134 -10.67 -9.97 2.89
C LEU A 134 -12.05 -9.57 2.35
N PRO A 135 -12.91 -10.55 2.02
CA PRO A 135 -14.33 -10.31 1.78
C PRO A 135 -15.04 -9.68 2.99
N VAL A 136 -16.08 -8.89 2.75
CA VAL A 136 -16.83 -8.14 3.78
C VAL A 136 -17.32 -9.04 4.93
N ALA A 137 -17.85 -10.22 4.60
CA ALA A 137 -18.33 -11.16 5.62
C ALA A 137 -17.20 -11.67 6.54
N GLU A 138 -16.02 -11.95 5.98
CA GLU A 138 -14.85 -12.36 6.78
C GLU A 138 -14.31 -11.19 7.60
N GLN A 139 -14.30 -9.97 7.05
CA GLN A 139 -13.90 -8.78 7.80
C GLN A 139 -14.73 -8.63 9.08
N ASP A 140 -16.06 -8.68 8.97
CA ASP A 140 -16.95 -8.49 10.11
C ASP A 140 -16.78 -9.63 11.14
N LEU A 141 -16.67 -10.88 10.66
CA LEU A 141 -16.38 -12.04 11.53
C LEU A 141 -15.09 -11.86 12.35
N TRP A 142 -14.02 -11.41 11.70
CA TRP A 142 -12.72 -11.24 12.35
C TRP A 142 -12.67 -10.02 13.26
N LEU A 143 -13.36 -8.93 12.90
CA LEU A 143 -13.54 -7.75 13.75
C LEU A 143 -14.30 -8.12 15.03
N ASP A 144 -15.41 -8.85 14.92
CA ASP A 144 -16.21 -9.27 16.07
C ASP A 144 -15.40 -10.16 17.01
N ARG A 145 -14.64 -11.12 16.47
CA ARG A 145 -13.76 -11.98 17.26
C ARG A 145 -12.64 -11.19 17.95
N ALA A 146 -12.01 -10.27 17.23
CA ALA A 146 -10.94 -9.45 17.78
C ALA A 146 -11.44 -8.55 18.92
N GLU A 147 -12.63 -7.96 18.77
CA GLU A 147 -13.25 -7.13 19.81
C GLU A 147 -13.67 -7.97 21.02
N GLN A 148 -14.35 -9.10 20.82
CA GLN A 148 -14.79 -9.97 21.91
C GLN A 148 -13.63 -10.54 22.73
N GLN A 149 -12.54 -10.93 22.07
CA GLN A 149 -11.37 -11.54 22.71
C GLN A 149 -10.28 -10.53 23.07
N GLN A 150 -10.51 -9.24 22.79
CA GLN A 150 -9.56 -8.15 23.03
C GLN A 150 -8.19 -8.45 22.43
N TRP A 151 -8.18 -8.96 21.19
CA TRP A 151 -6.95 -9.35 20.52
C TRP A 151 -6.11 -8.13 20.15
N THR A 152 -4.79 -8.31 20.29
CA THR A 152 -3.81 -7.48 19.61
C THR A 152 -3.80 -7.81 18.11
N THR A 153 -3.29 -6.88 17.30
CA THR A 153 -3.15 -7.09 15.85
C THR A 153 -2.29 -8.32 15.52
N LYS A 154 -1.29 -8.63 16.37
CA LYS A 154 -0.46 -9.83 16.22
C LYS A 154 -1.27 -11.11 16.43
N GLN A 155 -2.13 -11.14 17.46
CA GLN A 155 -3.02 -12.27 17.73
C GLN A 155 -4.03 -12.45 16.59
N LEU A 156 -4.60 -11.34 16.09
CA LEU A 156 -5.49 -11.36 14.93
C LEU A 156 -4.81 -11.99 13.71
N ARG A 157 -3.60 -11.55 13.33
CA ARG A 157 -2.84 -12.16 12.22
C ARG A 157 -2.61 -13.65 12.43
N GLY A 158 -2.25 -14.05 13.66
CA GLY A 158 -2.04 -15.44 14.02
C GLY A 158 -3.31 -16.28 13.85
N ALA A 159 -4.45 -15.77 14.29
CA ALA A 159 -5.73 -16.44 14.19
C ALA A 159 -6.20 -16.58 12.73
N ILE A 160 -6.04 -15.55 11.90
CA ILE A 160 -6.35 -15.61 10.46
C ILE A 160 -5.48 -16.67 9.78
N ARG A 161 -4.18 -16.70 10.09
CA ARG A 161 -3.26 -17.68 9.54
C ARG A 161 -3.65 -19.11 9.94
N ALA A 162 -3.94 -19.34 11.21
CA ALA A 162 -4.36 -20.64 11.71
C ALA A 162 -5.69 -21.11 11.06
N ALA A 163 -6.64 -20.20 10.85
CA ALA A 163 -7.89 -20.52 10.17
C ALA A 163 -7.66 -20.95 8.72
N ARG A 164 -6.80 -20.22 7.98
CA ARG A 164 -6.42 -20.61 6.61
C ARG A 164 -5.69 -21.95 6.55
N GLU A 165 -4.78 -22.19 7.50
CA GLU A 165 -4.08 -23.48 7.61
C GLU A 165 -5.05 -24.63 7.93
N SER A 166 -6.09 -24.38 8.73
CA SER A 166 -7.16 -25.35 9.03
C SER A 166 -8.10 -25.58 7.84
N GLU A 167 -8.41 -24.55 7.05
CA GLU A 167 -9.22 -24.66 5.82
C GLU A 167 -8.47 -25.39 4.69
N LEU A 168 -7.13 -25.31 4.70
CA LEU A 168 -6.24 -26.08 3.83
C LEU A 168 -6.03 -27.53 4.31
N GLN A 169 -6.52 -27.89 5.51
CA GLN A 169 -6.55 -29.28 6.01
C GLN A 169 -7.96 -29.90 6.04
N PRO A 170 -8.63 -30.10 4.90
CA PRO A 170 -9.48 -31.27 4.71
C PRO A 170 -8.59 -32.42 4.22
N GLY A 171 -8.78 -33.65 4.69
CA GLY A 171 -7.89 -34.79 4.40
C GLY A 171 -7.81 -35.20 2.92
N THR A 172 -7.11 -34.42 2.09
CA THR A 172 -6.74 -34.70 0.70
C THR A 172 -5.44 -33.92 0.42
N PRO A 173 -4.38 -34.52 -0.15
CA PRO A 173 -3.11 -33.82 -0.33
C PRO A 173 -3.28 -32.72 -1.40
N ALA A 174 -3.30 -31.46 -0.99
CA ALA A 174 -3.11 -30.34 -1.90
C ALA A 174 -1.62 -30.22 -2.23
N GLU A 175 -1.27 -30.39 -3.51
CA GLU A 175 0.07 -30.22 -4.06
C GLU A 175 0.70 -28.88 -3.62
N PRO A 176 2.00 -28.85 -3.27
CA PRO A 176 2.65 -27.65 -2.74
C PRO A 176 2.72 -26.55 -3.81
N SER A 177 2.04 -25.43 -3.59
CA SER A 177 2.19 -24.22 -4.39
C SER A 177 3.59 -23.64 -4.21
N ARG A 178 4.50 -23.98 -5.14
CA ARG A 178 5.86 -23.43 -5.19
C ARG A 178 5.83 -22.05 -5.84
N ARG A 179 6.24 -21.02 -5.10
CA ARG A 179 6.37 -19.66 -5.63
C ARG A 179 7.62 -19.54 -6.49
N LEU A 180 7.47 -19.11 -7.74
CA LEU A 180 8.55 -18.82 -8.67
C LEU A 180 8.87 -17.31 -8.61
N GLU A 181 10.10 -16.95 -8.23
CA GLU A 181 10.57 -15.57 -8.30
C GLU A 181 11.01 -15.24 -9.74
N VAL A 182 10.37 -14.24 -10.35
CA VAL A 182 10.65 -13.81 -11.73
C VAL A 182 11.37 -12.46 -11.70
N PRO A 183 12.53 -12.28 -12.39
CA PRO A 183 13.20 -10.99 -12.50
C PRO A 183 12.28 -9.91 -13.09
N GLY A 184 12.32 -8.69 -12.52
CA GLY A 184 11.44 -7.58 -12.92
C GLY A 184 11.48 -7.22 -14.40
N SER A 185 12.64 -7.36 -15.05
CA SER A 185 12.78 -7.12 -16.49
C SER A 185 11.95 -8.06 -17.38
N ARG A 186 11.70 -9.29 -16.91
CA ARG A 186 10.81 -10.24 -17.61
C ARG A 186 9.34 -9.92 -17.37
N LEU A 187 9.00 -9.50 -16.15
CA LEU A 187 7.64 -9.08 -15.81
C LEU A 187 7.20 -7.89 -16.65
N GLU A 188 8.05 -6.87 -16.81
CA GLU A 188 7.77 -5.70 -17.65
C GLU A 188 7.51 -6.07 -19.11
N TRP A 189 8.30 -7.00 -19.66
CA TRP A 189 8.09 -7.50 -21.02
C TRP A 189 6.76 -8.24 -21.16
N TRP A 190 6.46 -9.17 -20.26
CA TRP A 190 5.23 -9.96 -20.31
C TRP A 190 3.98 -9.09 -20.12
N HIS A 191 4.05 -8.08 -19.25
CA HIS A 191 2.96 -7.12 -19.07
C HIS A 191 2.69 -6.34 -20.35
N LYS A 192 3.75 -5.87 -21.02
CA LYS A 192 3.64 -5.21 -22.33
C LYS A 192 3.02 -6.13 -23.39
N ALA A 193 3.31 -7.42 -23.37
CA ALA A 193 2.71 -8.38 -24.31
C ALA A 193 1.21 -8.59 -24.05
N ALA A 194 0.80 -8.73 -22.79
CA ALA A 194 -0.61 -8.84 -22.40
C ALA A 194 -1.40 -7.58 -22.77
N GLU A 195 -0.85 -6.38 -22.53
CA GLU A 195 -1.46 -5.11 -22.92
C GLU A 195 -1.68 -4.99 -24.44
N GLN A 196 -0.70 -5.40 -25.26
CA GLN A 196 -0.83 -5.36 -26.72
C GLN A 196 -1.91 -6.32 -27.25
N LEU A 197 -2.15 -7.42 -26.53
CA LEU A 197 -3.19 -8.40 -26.84
C LEU A 197 -4.54 -8.04 -26.21
N GLY A 198 -4.60 -7.00 -25.36
CA GLY A 198 -5.82 -6.58 -24.67
C GLY A 198 -6.36 -7.60 -23.66
N VAL A 199 -5.50 -8.50 -23.18
CA VAL A 199 -5.87 -9.55 -22.22
C VAL A 199 -5.33 -9.19 -20.85
N ASP A 200 -6.05 -9.57 -19.79
CA ASP A 200 -5.53 -9.46 -18.42
C ASP A 200 -4.20 -10.20 -18.27
N PHE A 201 -3.26 -9.63 -17.52
CA PHE A 201 -1.91 -10.15 -17.39
C PHE A 201 -1.88 -11.55 -16.74
N GLU A 202 -2.66 -11.79 -15.69
CA GLU A 202 -2.69 -13.10 -15.03
C GLU A 202 -3.30 -14.14 -15.96
N GLN A 203 -4.41 -13.79 -16.62
CA GLN A 203 -5.06 -14.67 -17.61
C GLN A 203 -4.14 -14.99 -18.79
N TRP A 204 -3.38 -14.00 -19.28
CA TRP A 204 -2.42 -14.18 -20.36
C TRP A 204 -1.27 -15.11 -19.96
N VAL A 205 -0.71 -14.94 -18.76
CA VAL A 205 0.38 -15.80 -18.25
C VAL A 205 -0.08 -17.24 -18.10
N THR A 206 -1.25 -17.47 -17.50
CA THR A 206 -1.80 -18.82 -17.34
C THR A 206 -2.04 -19.49 -18.70
N ALA A 207 -2.71 -18.81 -19.63
CA ALA A 207 -2.98 -19.37 -20.95
C ALA A 207 -1.69 -19.65 -21.75
N ALA A 208 -0.68 -18.79 -21.64
CA ALA A 208 0.61 -19.00 -22.30
C ALA A 208 1.36 -20.21 -21.73
N LEU A 209 1.33 -20.40 -20.41
CA LEU A 209 1.94 -21.57 -19.75
C LEU A 209 1.18 -22.85 -20.09
N ASP A 210 -0.15 -22.83 -20.09
CA ASP A 210 -0.97 -23.98 -20.44
C ASP A 210 -0.76 -24.40 -21.91
N SER A 211 -0.69 -23.44 -22.83
CA SER A 211 -0.38 -23.71 -24.24
C SER A 211 1.03 -24.28 -24.40
N ALA A 212 2.03 -23.72 -23.72
CA ALA A 212 3.40 -24.22 -23.79
C ALA A 212 3.51 -25.65 -23.21
N ALA A 213 2.77 -25.95 -22.13
CA ALA A 213 2.71 -27.28 -21.55
C ALA A 213 2.02 -28.27 -22.49
N ALA A 214 0.89 -27.91 -23.10
CA ALA A 214 0.18 -28.75 -24.05
C ALA A 214 1.06 -29.13 -25.25
N THR A 215 1.71 -28.14 -25.88
CA THR A 215 2.62 -28.40 -27.01
C THR A 215 3.79 -29.30 -26.60
N ALA A 216 4.41 -29.06 -25.44
CA ALA A 216 5.52 -29.89 -24.97
C ALA A 216 5.09 -31.34 -24.67
N LEU A 217 3.86 -31.55 -24.20
CA LEU A 217 3.34 -32.89 -23.94
C LEU A 217 2.98 -33.64 -25.22
N GLU A 218 2.38 -32.95 -26.21
CA GLU A 218 2.09 -33.51 -27.53
C GLU A 218 3.38 -33.93 -28.25
N GLU A 219 4.41 -33.08 -28.26
CA GLU A 219 5.71 -33.42 -28.85
C GLU A 219 6.35 -34.66 -28.18
N LEU A 220 6.18 -34.81 -26.86
CA LEU A 220 6.70 -35.96 -26.13
C LEU A 220 5.90 -37.25 -26.42
N GLU A 221 4.62 -37.14 -26.72
CA GLU A 221 3.76 -38.27 -27.09
C GLU A 221 4.09 -38.76 -28.51
N GLU A 222 4.21 -37.84 -29.48
CA GLU A 222 4.64 -38.16 -30.85
C GLU A 222 6.03 -38.82 -30.88
N LEU A 223 6.98 -38.34 -30.06
CA LEU A 223 8.30 -38.94 -29.96
C LEU A 223 8.29 -40.34 -29.33
N LYS A 224 7.33 -40.64 -28.44
CA LYS A 224 7.16 -41.99 -27.89
C LYS A 224 6.58 -42.93 -28.93
N GLU A 225 5.54 -42.51 -29.65
CA GLU A 225 4.92 -43.31 -30.71
C GLU A 225 5.93 -43.63 -31.83
N LEU A 226 6.73 -42.65 -32.25
CA LEU A 226 7.79 -42.85 -33.24
C LEU A 226 8.91 -43.79 -32.76
N LYS A 227 9.18 -43.80 -31.46
CA LYS A 227 10.15 -44.73 -30.87
C LYS A 227 9.57 -46.14 -30.79
N GLU A 228 8.32 -46.29 -30.37
CA GLU A 228 7.65 -47.59 -30.33
C GLU A 228 7.48 -48.20 -31.73
N LEU A 229 7.17 -47.39 -32.76
CA LEU A 229 7.14 -47.86 -34.14
C LEU A 229 8.52 -48.31 -34.64
N LYS A 230 9.59 -47.56 -34.34
CA LYS A 230 10.96 -47.96 -34.71
C LYS A 230 11.40 -49.23 -33.99
N ASP A 231 11.08 -49.34 -32.71
CA ASP A 231 11.38 -50.53 -31.91
C ASP A 231 10.61 -51.75 -32.44
N LEU A 232 9.38 -51.57 -32.96
CA LEU A 232 8.58 -52.62 -33.62
C LEU A 232 9.15 -53.04 -34.99
N ASP A 233 9.52 -52.08 -35.84
CA ASP A 233 10.15 -52.36 -37.14
C ASP A 233 11.50 -53.09 -36.95
N GLU A 234 12.31 -52.69 -35.97
CA GLU A 234 13.57 -53.37 -35.63
C GLU A 234 13.36 -54.80 -35.08
N LEU A 235 12.23 -55.07 -34.41
CA LEU A 235 11.86 -56.41 -33.94
C LEU A 235 11.34 -57.29 -35.08
N GLU A 236 10.60 -56.73 -36.04
CA GLU A 236 10.11 -57.44 -37.23
C GLU A 236 11.26 -57.77 -38.19
N GLU A 237 12.20 -56.85 -38.42
CA GLU A 237 13.40 -57.09 -39.24
C GLU A 237 14.30 -58.19 -38.64
N ARG A 238 14.43 -58.25 -37.30
CA ARG A 238 15.10 -59.35 -36.59
C ARG A 238 14.37 -60.69 -36.69
N ALA A 239 13.04 -60.68 -36.75
CA ALA A 239 12.24 -61.89 -36.93
C ALA A 239 12.30 -62.41 -38.38
N GLU A 240 12.37 -61.53 -39.38
CA GLU A 240 12.54 -61.91 -40.78
C GLU A 240 13.96 -62.38 -41.11
N GLY A 241 14.99 -61.77 -40.50
CA GLY A 241 16.39 -62.21 -40.62
C GLY A 241 16.69 -63.59 -40.00
N ASN A 242 15.78 -64.13 -39.17
CA ASN A 242 15.90 -65.45 -38.55
C ASN A 242 14.94 -66.51 -39.18
N ARG A 243 14.34 -66.23 -40.34
CA ARG A 243 13.57 -67.27 -41.07
C ARG A 243 14.55 -68.35 -41.56
N PRO A 244 14.39 -69.62 -41.13
CA PRO A 244 15.25 -70.69 -41.61
C PRO A 244 15.03 -70.88 -43.12
N VAL A 245 16.11 -70.78 -43.89
CA VAL A 245 16.12 -71.14 -45.31
C VAL A 245 15.75 -72.62 -45.40
N ALA A 246 14.54 -72.90 -45.89
CA ALA A 246 14.11 -74.26 -46.17
C ALA A 246 14.94 -74.81 -47.34
N ILE A 247 15.92 -75.65 -47.01
CA ILE A 247 16.70 -76.43 -47.97
C ILE A 247 15.84 -77.62 -48.41
N GLY A 248 15.36 -77.55 -49.66
CA GLY A 248 15.32 -78.62 -50.65
C GLY A 248 14.52 -79.91 -50.39
N ALA A 249 13.65 -80.24 -51.34
CA ALA A 249 13.50 -81.59 -51.90
C ALA A 249 13.04 -81.47 -53.37
#